data_AF-A0A7X6THS4-F1
#
_entry.id   AF-A0A7X6THS4-F1
#
_cell.length_a   1.000
_cell.length_b   1.000
_cell.length_c   1.000
_cell.angle_alpha   90.00
_cell.angle_beta   90.00
_cell.angle_gamma   90.00
#
_symmetry.space_group_name_H-M   'P 1'
#
loop_
_entity.id
_entity.type
_entity.pdbx_description
1 polymer ?
#
loop_
_entity_poly.entity_id
_entity_poly.type
_entity_poly.pdbx_seq_one_letter_code
_entity_poly.pdbx_strand_id
1 'polypeptide(L)'
;MAERKGASRTLRSGYTTGACAAAAAKAAVLGLLGQPHPGRVEIPFPDGSRHSFELCRFGTGLATVVKDAGDDPDVTNGAELGAEARWLNEPGCEPVVLGNGPGVGVVTKPGLPVAVGEPAINPVPRRMIRAAVAEALVEGGTGERRVEVCIFVRDGEVLAEKTLNRRLGVVGGLSILGTTGIVRPVSAKAWTDTIEASLRVARAAGLDEVVLATGRTSEAAVQRRLGLPEEALVMMGDYLHYALTATARQGFRRIHLTGMWAKLVKAALAVPQTHVRNGALETRQAADLLVDLGLDGPAAAALARANTAREIYERLR
;
A
#
# COMPACT_ATOMS: atom_id res chain seq x y z
N MET A 1 21.21 -27.44 31.29
CA MET A 1 21.06 -26.01 30.93
C MET A 1 19.89 -25.89 29.99
N ALA A 2 18.80 -25.27 30.44
CA ALA A 2 17.56 -25.14 29.68
C ALA A 2 17.73 -24.11 28.55
N GLU A 3 17.48 -24.52 27.31
CA GLU A 3 17.35 -23.64 26.16
C GLU A 3 16.10 -22.77 26.33
N ARG A 4 16.30 -21.46 26.45
CA ARG A 4 15.22 -20.47 26.36
C ARG A 4 14.70 -20.44 24.92
N LYS A 5 13.56 -21.10 24.69
CA LYS A 5 12.67 -20.79 23.57
C LYS A 5 12.35 -19.29 23.61
N GLY A 6 12.91 -18.52 22.68
CA GLY A 6 12.58 -17.11 22.52
C GLY A 6 11.09 -16.97 22.25
N ALA A 7 10.36 -16.31 23.15
CA ALA A 7 8.98 -15.95 22.92
C ALA A 7 8.90 -15.10 21.65
N SER A 8 8.15 -15.57 20.64
CA SER A 8 7.82 -14.78 19.45
C SER A 8 7.10 -13.51 19.91
N ARG A 9 7.81 -12.37 19.95
CA ARG A 9 7.23 -11.07 20.26
C ARG A 9 6.15 -10.77 19.22
N THR A 10 4.89 -10.66 19.67
CA THR A 10 3.79 -10.23 18.82
C THR A 10 4.08 -8.80 18.36
N LEU A 11 4.22 -8.62 17.04
CA LEU A 11 4.49 -7.30 16.46
C LEU A 11 3.30 -6.37 16.69
N ARG A 12 3.59 -5.12 17.06
CA ARG A 12 2.59 -4.11 17.36
C ARG A 12 1.93 -3.61 16.08
N SER A 13 0.60 -3.55 16.06
CA SER A 13 -0.16 -2.89 15.00
C SER A 13 -0.17 -1.37 15.20
N GLY A 14 -0.42 -0.63 14.12
CA GLY A 14 -0.56 0.82 14.15
C GLY A 14 -1.82 1.30 13.44
N TYR A 15 -1.81 2.57 13.06
CA TYR A 15 -2.93 3.23 12.42
C TYR A 15 -2.59 3.66 10.99
N THR A 16 -3.59 3.60 10.12
CA THR A 16 -3.47 4.00 8.72
C THR A 16 -3.45 5.52 8.55
N THR A 17 -2.96 6.02 7.42
CA THR A 17 -3.06 7.46 7.09
C THR A 17 -4.51 7.94 7.09
N GLY A 18 -5.46 7.11 6.66
CA GLY A 18 -6.89 7.42 6.74
C GLY A 18 -7.43 7.61 8.16
N ALA A 19 -6.98 6.80 9.11
CA ALA A 19 -7.37 6.94 10.52
C ALA A 19 -6.80 8.22 11.15
N CYS A 20 -5.52 8.51 10.91
CA CYS A 20 -4.89 9.75 11.37
C CYS A 20 -5.56 11.00 10.76
N ALA A 21 -5.89 10.96 9.47
CA ALA A 21 -6.59 12.05 8.78
C ALA A 21 -8.01 12.28 9.36
N ALA A 22 -8.75 11.20 9.65
CA ALA A 22 -10.08 11.31 10.28
C ALA A 22 -10.01 11.88 11.71
N ALA A 23 -8.99 11.50 12.48
CA ALA A 23 -8.75 12.05 13.81
C ALA A 23 -8.40 13.54 13.76
N ALA A 24 -7.47 13.93 12.88
CA ALA A 24 -7.12 15.32 12.65
C ALA A 24 -8.34 16.15 12.20
N ALA A 25 -9.15 15.62 11.28
CA ALA A 25 -10.37 16.26 10.80
C ALA A 25 -11.39 16.52 11.92
N LYS A 26 -11.67 15.52 12.76
CA LYS A 26 -12.57 15.68 13.90
C LYS A 26 -12.04 16.77 14.85
N ALA A 27 -10.75 16.71 15.20
CA ALA A 27 -10.14 17.69 16.09
C ALA A 27 -10.14 19.11 15.50
N ALA A 28 -9.87 19.29 14.21
CA ALA A 28 -9.93 20.59 13.56
C ALA A 28 -11.33 21.22 13.66
N VAL A 29 -12.39 20.41 13.50
CA VAL A 29 -13.78 20.86 13.65
C VAL A 29 -14.12 21.19 15.10
N LEU A 30 -13.64 20.41 16.07
CA LEU A 30 -13.77 20.79 17.49
C LEU A 30 -13.11 22.15 17.78
N GLY A 31 -11.94 22.41 17.17
CA GLY A 31 -11.28 23.71 17.24
C GLY A 31 -12.10 24.85 16.60
N LEU A 32 -12.75 24.61 15.45
CA LEU A 32 -13.69 25.57 14.85
C LEU A 32 -14.89 25.89 15.75
N LEU A 33 -15.35 24.90 16.51
CA LEU A 33 -16.44 25.04 17.48
C LEU A 33 -16.01 25.77 18.76
N GLY A 34 -14.74 26.18 18.87
CA GLY A 34 -14.21 26.86 20.05
C GLY A 34 -13.99 25.94 21.25
N GLN A 35 -13.96 24.62 21.05
CA GLN A 35 -13.67 23.69 22.13
C GLN A 35 -12.22 23.85 22.60
N PRO A 36 -11.95 23.68 23.91
CA PRO A 36 -10.58 23.70 24.42
C PRO A 36 -9.79 22.51 23.85
N HIS A 37 -8.45 22.60 23.92
CA HIS A 37 -7.56 21.55 23.44
C HIS A 37 -7.87 20.20 24.15
N PRO A 38 -8.36 19.17 23.44
CA PRO A 38 -8.84 17.96 24.11
C PRO A 38 -7.70 17.00 24.48
N GLY A 39 -6.48 17.23 23.97
CA GLY A 39 -5.30 16.39 24.17
C GLY A 39 -5.36 15.13 23.29
N ARG A 40 -6.50 14.46 23.30
CA ARG A 40 -6.81 13.30 22.46
C ARG A 40 -8.18 13.44 21.81
N VAL A 41 -8.34 12.78 20.67
CA VAL A 41 -9.63 12.68 19.98
C VAL A 41 -9.94 11.23 19.69
N GLU A 42 -11.19 10.84 19.90
CA GLU A 42 -11.68 9.50 19.59
C GLU A 42 -12.54 9.53 18.32
N ILE A 43 -12.32 8.56 17.43
CA ILE A 43 -13.06 8.42 16.18
C ILE A 43 -13.61 6.99 16.00
N PRO A 44 -14.73 6.83 15.30
CA PRO A 44 -15.26 5.52 14.93
C PRO A 44 -14.47 4.91 13.76
N PHE A 45 -14.26 3.60 13.81
CA PHE A 45 -13.66 2.81 12.74
C PHE A 45 -14.73 2.09 11.92
N PRO A 46 -14.40 1.59 10.71
CA PRO A 46 -15.38 0.92 9.84
C PRO A 46 -16.06 -0.32 10.46
N ASP A 47 -15.46 -0.94 11.46
CA ASP A 47 -15.99 -2.08 12.19
C ASP A 47 -16.83 -1.68 13.43
N GLY A 48 -17.03 -0.39 13.65
CA GLY A 48 -17.74 0.16 14.81
C GLY A 48 -16.88 0.30 16.06
N SER A 49 -15.64 -0.19 16.07
CA SER A 49 -14.72 0.06 17.18
C SER A 49 -14.32 1.54 17.25
N ARG A 50 -13.90 2.00 18.44
CA ARG A 50 -13.49 3.40 18.67
C ARG A 50 -12.03 3.45 19.11
N HIS A 51 -11.28 4.39 18.54
CA HIS A 51 -9.84 4.50 18.77
C HIS A 51 -9.47 5.95 19.07
N SER A 52 -8.59 6.12 20.04
CA SER A 52 -8.14 7.41 20.55
C SER A 52 -6.77 7.79 20.00
N PHE A 53 -6.65 9.02 19.52
CA PHE A 53 -5.47 9.58 18.88
C PHE A 53 -4.98 10.80 19.65
N GLU A 54 -3.67 10.89 19.86
CA GLU A 54 -3.02 12.05 20.45
C GLU A 54 -2.83 13.16 19.42
N LEU A 55 -3.18 14.37 19.81
CA LEU A 55 -3.03 15.54 18.96
C LEU A 55 -1.61 16.10 19.10
N CYS A 56 -0.97 16.35 17.97
CA CYS A 56 0.33 17.00 17.91
C CYS A 56 0.20 18.53 17.87
N ARG A 57 -0.76 19.03 17.07
CA ARG A 57 -1.14 20.45 17.03
C ARG A 57 -2.66 20.57 17.08
N PHE A 58 -3.13 21.67 17.64
CA PHE A 58 -4.54 22.02 17.70
C PHE A 58 -4.71 23.54 17.79
N GLY A 59 -5.69 24.06 17.07
CA GLY A 59 -6.07 25.46 17.06
C GLY A 59 -7.41 25.65 16.38
N THR A 60 -7.81 26.90 16.17
CA THR A 60 -9.07 27.22 15.50
C THR A 60 -9.08 26.69 14.07
N GLY A 61 -9.84 25.63 13.83
CA GLY A 61 -9.93 24.99 12.52
C GLY A 61 -8.67 24.26 12.08
N LEU A 62 -7.74 23.93 12.96
CA LEU A 62 -6.51 23.22 12.61
C LEU A 62 -6.24 22.15 13.65
N ALA A 63 -5.92 20.93 13.20
CA ALA A 63 -5.34 19.93 14.07
C ALA A 63 -4.45 18.96 13.31
N THR A 64 -3.49 18.34 14.01
CA THR A 64 -2.62 17.31 13.44
C THR A 64 -2.42 16.12 14.36
N VAL A 65 -2.10 14.99 13.76
CA VAL A 65 -1.80 13.71 14.41
C VAL A 65 -0.53 13.15 13.77
N VAL A 66 0.41 12.69 14.59
CA VAL A 66 1.58 11.95 14.11
C VAL A 66 1.20 10.48 13.94
N LYS A 67 1.42 9.95 12.75
CA LYS A 67 1.11 8.56 12.43
C LYS A 67 2.05 7.62 13.16
N ASP A 68 1.47 6.64 13.84
CA ASP A 68 2.16 5.51 14.43
C ASP A 68 1.77 4.23 13.68
N ALA A 69 2.71 3.67 12.92
CA ALA A 69 2.52 2.45 12.12
C ALA A 69 2.75 1.15 12.90
N GLY A 70 3.03 1.23 14.21
CA GLY A 70 3.41 0.04 14.97
C GLY A 70 4.82 -0.41 14.60
N ASP A 71 5.00 -1.73 14.47
CA ASP A 71 6.26 -2.34 14.03
C ASP A 71 6.30 -2.59 12.50
N ASP A 72 5.37 -2.01 11.72
CA ASP A 72 5.39 -2.11 10.26
C ASP A 72 6.48 -1.19 9.68
N PRO A 73 7.32 -1.66 8.74
CA PRO A 73 8.30 -0.83 8.04
C PRO A 73 7.64 0.09 7.00
N ASP A 74 6.72 0.93 7.46
CA ASP A 74 5.92 1.88 6.68
C ASP A 74 6.66 3.21 6.54
N VAL A 75 6.86 3.67 5.30
CA VAL A 75 7.53 4.95 5.01
C VAL A 75 6.79 6.18 5.56
N THR A 76 5.49 6.03 5.83
CA THR A 76 4.65 7.08 6.41
C THR A 76 4.59 7.00 7.94
N ASN A 77 5.33 6.10 8.58
CA ASN A 77 5.48 6.09 10.03
C ASN A 77 6.17 7.39 10.50
N GLY A 78 5.64 8.02 11.55
CA GLY A 78 6.11 9.31 12.05
C GLY A 78 5.70 10.52 11.20
N ALA A 79 4.98 10.32 10.08
CA ALA A 79 4.47 11.42 9.29
C ALA A 79 3.42 12.21 10.07
N GLU A 80 3.43 13.52 9.94
CA GLU A 80 2.45 14.40 10.56
C GLU A 80 1.31 14.67 9.58
N LEU A 81 0.13 14.12 9.88
CA LEU A 81 -1.09 14.32 9.10
C LEU A 81 -1.96 15.38 9.76
N GLY A 82 -2.57 16.24 8.98
CA GLY A 82 -3.37 17.34 9.49
C GLY A 82 -4.64 17.58 8.70
N ALA A 83 -5.50 18.38 9.31
CA ALA A 83 -6.71 18.88 8.69
C ALA A 83 -6.89 20.36 9.01
N GLU A 84 -7.28 21.13 8.00
CA GLU A 84 -7.78 22.49 8.13
C GLU A 84 -9.28 22.48 7.86
N ALA A 85 -10.08 23.01 8.79
CA ALA A 85 -11.51 23.07 8.68
C ALA A 85 -11.97 24.53 8.59
N ARG A 86 -12.96 24.81 7.74
CA ARG A 86 -13.64 26.11 7.70
C ARG A 86 -15.14 25.96 7.45
N TRP A 87 -15.93 26.89 7.98
CA TRP A 87 -17.37 26.96 7.71
C TRP A 87 -17.64 27.26 6.24
N LEU A 88 -18.58 26.54 5.65
CA LEU A 88 -19.14 26.81 4.33
C LEU A 88 -20.50 27.49 4.49
N ASN A 89 -20.69 28.60 3.77
CA ASN A 89 -21.93 29.37 3.78
C ASN A 89 -22.81 29.10 2.54
N GLU A 90 -22.44 28.12 1.71
CA GLU A 90 -23.11 27.86 0.43
C GLU A 90 -24.31 26.90 0.60
N PRO A 91 -25.52 27.30 0.19
CA PRO A 91 -26.68 26.41 0.18
C PRO A 91 -26.47 25.22 -0.76
N GLY A 92 -26.91 24.03 -0.33
CA GLY A 92 -26.95 22.83 -1.19
C GLY A 92 -25.67 22.00 -1.27
N CYS A 93 -24.59 22.40 -0.59
CA CYS A 93 -23.39 21.57 -0.47
C CYS A 93 -23.58 20.38 0.50
N GLU A 94 -22.78 19.32 0.29
CA GLU A 94 -22.72 18.19 1.23
C GLU A 94 -22.34 18.67 2.64
N PRO A 95 -22.84 18.01 3.72
CA PRO A 95 -22.51 18.34 5.11
C PRO A 95 -21.02 18.55 5.39
N VAL A 96 -20.20 17.72 4.74
CA VAL A 96 -18.75 17.77 4.82
C VAL A 96 -18.23 17.80 3.39
N VAL A 97 -17.45 18.80 3.03
CA VAL A 97 -16.72 18.86 1.75
C VAL A 97 -15.26 18.52 2.02
N LEU A 98 -14.66 17.63 1.23
CA LEU A 98 -13.24 17.29 1.38
C LEU A 98 -12.42 18.11 0.39
N GLY A 99 -11.51 18.92 0.91
CA GLY A 99 -10.53 19.65 0.11
C GLY A 99 -9.19 18.92 0.05
N ASN A 100 -8.34 19.38 -0.88
CA ASN A 100 -6.97 18.91 -1.02
C ASN A 100 -5.99 19.90 -0.37
N GLY A 101 -5.21 19.44 0.60
CA GLY A 101 -4.13 20.22 1.20
C GLY A 101 -2.74 19.77 0.76
N PRO A 102 -1.68 20.51 1.13
CA PRO A 102 -0.30 20.19 0.78
C PRO A 102 0.11 18.77 1.19
N GLY A 103 0.95 18.13 0.37
CA GLY A 103 1.44 16.77 0.64
C GLY A 103 0.41 15.65 0.50
N VAL A 104 -0.84 15.94 0.15
CA VAL A 104 -1.81 14.95 -0.36
C VAL A 104 -1.75 14.94 -1.88
N GLY A 105 -1.52 13.76 -2.45
CA GLY A 105 -1.37 13.64 -3.90
C GLY A 105 -2.69 13.80 -4.64
N VAL A 106 -2.61 14.12 -5.93
CA VAL A 106 -3.75 14.17 -6.86
C VAL A 106 -3.68 12.98 -7.81
N VAL A 107 -4.82 12.37 -8.09
CA VAL A 107 -4.91 11.27 -9.05
C VAL A 107 -4.86 11.82 -10.48
N THR A 108 -3.94 11.29 -11.27
CA THR A 108 -3.62 11.71 -12.65
C THR A 108 -3.83 10.59 -13.67
N LYS A 109 -4.00 9.34 -13.21
CA LYS A 109 -4.25 8.17 -14.07
C LYS A 109 -5.53 7.44 -13.62
N PRO A 110 -6.25 6.81 -14.54
CA PRO A 110 -7.42 6.01 -14.20
C PRO A 110 -7.01 4.67 -13.55
N GLY A 111 -7.99 3.94 -13.01
CA GLY A 111 -7.80 2.58 -12.44
C GLY A 111 -7.69 2.54 -10.91
N LEU A 112 -7.43 3.67 -10.27
CA LEU A 112 -7.57 3.81 -8.82
C LEU A 112 -9.05 3.95 -8.41
N PRO A 113 -9.41 3.66 -7.14
CA PRO A 113 -10.76 3.88 -6.64
C PRO A 113 -11.21 5.36 -6.58
N VAL A 114 -10.28 6.28 -6.80
CA VAL A 114 -10.47 7.73 -6.76
C VAL A 114 -10.35 8.25 -8.19
N ALA A 115 -11.24 9.16 -8.58
CA ALA A 115 -11.30 9.69 -9.94
C ALA A 115 -10.08 10.57 -10.28
N VAL A 116 -9.78 10.72 -11.57
CA VAL A 116 -8.73 11.63 -12.05
C VAL A 116 -9.10 13.07 -11.72
N GLY A 117 -8.13 13.85 -11.25
CA GLY A 117 -8.29 15.23 -10.79
C GLY A 117 -8.63 15.37 -9.30
N GLU A 118 -9.02 14.29 -8.64
CA GLU A 118 -9.39 14.30 -7.22
C GLU A 118 -8.18 14.12 -6.29
N PRO A 119 -8.26 14.62 -5.04
CA PRO A 119 -7.30 14.29 -3.99
C PRO A 119 -7.30 12.78 -3.75
N ALA A 120 -6.11 12.20 -3.59
CA ALA A 120 -5.82 10.79 -3.40
C ALA A 120 -6.24 10.29 -1.99
N ILE A 121 -7.46 10.60 -1.59
CA ILE A 121 -8.13 10.14 -0.37
C ILE A 121 -9.06 9.01 -0.78
N ASN A 122 -8.71 7.78 -0.40
CA ASN A 122 -9.45 6.59 -0.80
C ASN A 122 -10.87 6.55 -0.20
N PRO A 123 -11.78 5.73 -0.75
CA PRO A 123 -13.18 5.71 -0.31
C PRO A 123 -13.39 5.42 1.18
N VAL A 124 -12.63 4.50 1.78
CA VAL A 124 -12.78 4.21 3.22
C VAL A 124 -12.30 5.40 4.08
N PRO A 125 -11.11 5.97 3.85
CA PRO A 125 -10.71 7.22 4.51
C PRO A 125 -11.71 8.36 4.34
N ARG A 126 -12.29 8.57 3.14
CA ARG A 126 -13.33 9.59 2.94
C ARG A 126 -14.52 9.36 3.88
N ARG A 127 -14.99 8.11 4.00
CA ARG A 127 -16.07 7.76 4.94
C ARG A 127 -15.68 7.96 6.39
N MET A 128 -14.47 7.57 6.79
CA MET A 128 -13.98 7.76 8.16
C MET A 128 -13.92 9.25 8.53
N ILE A 129 -13.36 10.08 7.65
CA ILE A 129 -13.29 11.54 7.84
C ILE A 129 -14.70 12.12 7.99
N ARG A 130 -15.61 11.77 7.06
CA ARG A 130 -17.01 12.24 7.10
C ARG A 130 -17.71 11.85 8.39
N ALA A 131 -17.58 10.60 8.84
CA ALA A 131 -18.21 10.12 10.06
C ALA A 131 -17.67 10.85 11.30
N ALA A 132 -16.34 11.00 11.39
CA ALA A 132 -15.70 11.64 12.52
C ALA A 132 -16.03 13.15 12.60
N VAL A 133 -16.10 13.83 11.46
CA VAL A 133 -16.51 15.24 11.37
C VAL A 133 -17.99 15.41 11.71
N ALA A 134 -18.87 14.56 11.17
CA ALA A 134 -20.30 14.61 11.47
C ALA A 134 -20.57 14.42 12.97
N GLU A 135 -19.84 13.51 13.62
CA GLU A 135 -19.90 13.31 15.07
C GLU A 135 -19.57 14.61 15.84
N ALA A 136 -18.48 15.29 15.49
CA ALA A 136 -18.13 16.58 16.12
C ALA A 136 -19.16 17.69 15.89
N LEU A 137 -19.75 17.77 14.69
CA LEU A 137 -20.80 18.76 14.40
C LEU A 137 -22.06 18.53 15.24
N VAL A 138 -22.46 17.26 15.39
CA VAL A 138 -23.61 16.88 16.22
C VAL A 138 -23.34 17.16 17.70
N GLU A 139 -22.18 16.76 18.22
CA GLU A 139 -21.75 17.03 19.60
C GLU A 139 -21.71 18.54 19.89
N GLY A 140 -21.31 19.35 18.91
CA GLY A 140 -21.28 20.81 19.02
C GLY A 140 -22.62 21.52 18.79
N GLY A 141 -23.72 20.79 18.58
CA GLY A 141 -25.04 21.40 18.31
C GLY A 141 -25.14 22.15 16.98
N THR A 142 -24.27 21.82 16.01
CA THR A 142 -24.18 22.49 14.69
C THR A 142 -24.31 21.50 13.53
N GLY A 143 -25.06 20.40 13.70
CA GLY A 143 -25.23 19.35 12.68
C GLY A 143 -25.79 19.84 11.34
N GLU A 144 -26.46 20.99 11.31
CA GLU A 144 -26.96 21.62 10.08
C GLU A 144 -25.92 22.49 9.37
N ARG A 145 -24.81 22.85 10.03
CA ARG A 145 -23.75 23.62 9.40
C ARG A 145 -22.99 22.77 8.40
N ARG A 146 -22.39 23.44 7.42
CA ARG A 146 -21.57 22.84 6.38
C ARG A 146 -20.12 23.21 6.64
N VAL A 147 -19.22 22.24 6.45
CA VAL A 147 -17.79 22.43 6.73
C VAL A 147 -16.97 21.88 5.57
N GLU A 148 -15.98 22.64 5.15
CA GLU A 148 -14.91 22.12 4.30
C GLU A 148 -13.77 21.65 5.20
N VAL A 149 -13.23 20.47 4.90
CA VAL A 149 -12.07 19.91 5.57
C VAL A 149 -10.99 19.58 4.54
N CYS A 150 -9.90 20.35 4.55
CA CYS A 150 -8.73 20.13 3.72
C CYS A 150 -7.74 19.25 4.48
N ILE A 151 -7.46 18.06 3.95
CA ILE A 151 -6.47 17.15 4.54
C ILE A 151 -5.08 17.47 3.97
N PHE A 152 -4.08 17.54 4.82
CA PHE A 152 -2.69 17.75 4.43
C PHE A 152 -1.74 16.76 5.11
N VAL A 153 -0.56 16.57 4.55
CA VAL A 153 0.53 15.79 5.16
C VAL A 153 1.81 16.61 5.10
N ARG A 154 2.41 16.86 6.26
CA ARG A 154 3.68 17.58 6.31
C ARG A 154 4.76 16.78 5.58
N ASP A 155 5.50 17.45 4.70
CA ASP A 155 6.52 16.84 3.85
C ASP A 155 6.01 15.65 3.01
N GLY A 156 4.70 15.61 2.75
CA GLY A 156 4.06 14.50 2.04
C GLY A 156 4.56 14.32 0.61
N GLU A 157 4.96 15.40 -0.05
CA GLU A 157 5.61 15.37 -1.37
C GLU A 157 6.93 14.58 -1.33
N VAL A 158 7.79 14.89 -0.36
CA VAL A 158 9.09 14.23 -0.15
C VAL A 158 8.91 12.77 0.23
N LEU A 159 7.94 12.46 1.09
CA LEU A 159 7.63 11.08 1.46
C LEU A 159 7.08 10.28 0.28
N ALA A 160 6.29 10.90 -0.59
CA ALA A 160 5.71 10.24 -1.76
C ALA A 160 6.76 9.76 -2.77
N GLU A 161 7.93 10.41 -2.86
CA GLU A 161 9.04 9.98 -3.73
C GLU A 161 9.55 8.57 -3.39
N LYS A 162 9.35 8.12 -2.15
CA LYS A 162 9.75 6.81 -1.66
C LYS A 162 8.64 5.75 -1.79
N THR A 163 7.55 6.06 -2.49
CA THR A 163 6.38 5.20 -2.65
C THR A 163 6.14 4.81 -4.12
N LEU A 164 5.18 3.93 -4.35
CA LEU A 164 4.69 3.59 -5.69
C LEU A 164 3.63 4.59 -6.22
N ASN A 165 3.33 5.67 -5.48
CA ASN A 165 2.24 6.60 -5.82
C ASN A 165 2.40 7.17 -7.23
N ARG A 166 3.57 7.68 -7.58
CA ARG A 166 3.83 8.27 -8.91
C ARG A 166 3.50 7.29 -10.04
N ARG A 167 3.90 6.02 -9.88
CA ARG A 167 3.63 4.96 -10.86
C ARG A 167 2.14 4.70 -11.01
N LEU A 168 1.44 4.59 -9.87
CA LEU A 168 -0.01 4.44 -9.81
C LEU A 168 -0.79 5.68 -10.28
N GLY A 169 -0.09 6.76 -10.64
CA GLY A 169 -0.69 8.00 -11.11
C GLY A 169 -1.12 8.93 -9.98
N VAL A 170 -0.51 8.87 -8.81
CA VAL A 170 -0.70 9.84 -7.73
C VAL A 170 0.52 10.76 -7.66
N VAL A 171 0.31 12.06 -7.89
CA VAL A 171 1.39 13.05 -8.04
C VAL A 171 1.21 14.19 -7.02
N GLY A 172 2.32 14.76 -6.55
CA GLY A 172 2.30 15.92 -5.63
C GLY A 172 2.05 15.57 -4.16
N GLY A 173 2.07 14.29 -3.78
CA GLY A 173 1.89 13.91 -2.38
C GLY A 173 1.53 12.46 -2.16
N LEU A 174 1.19 12.15 -0.91
CA LEU A 174 0.82 10.83 -0.45
C LEU A 174 -0.67 10.52 -0.72
N SER A 175 -0.96 9.24 -0.89
CA SER A 175 -2.33 8.74 -0.82
C SER A 175 -2.77 8.61 0.65
N ILE A 176 -3.95 9.12 0.98
CA ILE A 176 -4.63 8.85 2.25
C ILE A 176 -5.42 7.56 2.08
N LEU A 177 -4.95 6.48 2.71
CA LEU A 177 -5.39 5.11 2.47
C LEU A 177 -5.56 4.34 3.78
N GLY A 178 -6.20 3.16 3.68
CA GLY A 178 -6.50 2.28 4.81
C GLY A 178 -7.95 1.78 4.73
N THR A 179 -8.14 0.45 4.74
CA THR A 179 -9.48 -0.15 4.60
C THR A 179 -10.16 -0.46 5.93
N THR A 180 -9.38 -0.58 7.00
CA THR A 180 -9.86 -0.93 8.36
C THR A 180 -9.52 0.13 9.40
N GLY A 181 -8.74 1.14 9.03
CA GLY A 181 -8.14 2.08 9.98
C GLY A 181 -6.85 1.57 10.65
N ILE A 182 -6.57 0.25 10.61
CA ILE A 182 -5.43 -0.40 11.27
C ILE A 182 -4.34 -0.82 10.27
N VAL A 183 -3.08 -0.54 10.61
CA VAL A 183 -1.89 -1.08 9.94
C VAL A 183 -1.46 -2.35 10.67
N ARG A 184 -1.37 -3.46 9.94
CA ARG A 184 -0.83 -4.73 10.45
C ARG A 184 0.58 -4.95 9.91
N PRO A 185 1.58 -5.21 10.77
CA PRO A 185 2.97 -5.30 10.37
C PRO A 185 3.21 -6.46 9.39
N VAL A 186 3.95 -6.18 8.32
CA VAL A 186 4.37 -7.16 7.28
C VAL A 186 3.15 -7.92 6.71
N SER A 187 2.08 -7.17 6.43
CA SER A 187 0.81 -7.74 5.98
C SER A 187 0.89 -8.24 4.54
N ALA A 188 0.65 -9.54 4.36
CA ALA A 188 0.45 -10.13 3.03
C ALA A 188 -0.67 -9.41 2.25
N LYS A 189 -1.71 -8.97 2.95
CA LYS A 189 -2.82 -8.22 2.35
C LYS A 189 -2.38 -6.88 1.76
N ALA A 190 -1.52 -6.13 2.46
CA ALA A 190 -1.04 -4.85 1.96
C ALA A 190 -0.24 -5.03 0.65
N TRP A 191 0.53 -6.11 0.57
CA TRP A 191 1.27 -6.46 -0.63
C TRP A 191 0.34 -6.85 -1.79
N THR A 192 -0.65 -7.71 -1.54
CA THR A 192 -1.62 -8.11 -2.56
C THR A 192 -2.48 -6.95 -3.05
N ASP A 193 -2.88 -6.03 -2.17
CA ASP A 193 -3.65 -4.83 -2.54
C ASP A 193 -2.82 -3.91 -3.46
N THR A 194 -1.50 -3.86 -3.28
CA THR A 194 -0.57 -3.13 -4.15
C THR A 194 -0.47 -3.76 -5.55
N ILE A 195 -0.44 -5.10 -5.63
CA ILE A 195 -0.47 -5.84 -6.90
C ILE A 195 -1.77 -5.52 -7.65
N GLU A 196 -2.92 -5.62 -6.97
CA GLU A 196 -4.24 -5.34 -7.55
C GLU A 196 -4.36 -3.89 -8.04
N ALA A 197 -3.86 -2.92 -7.27
CA ALA A 197 -3.85 -1.51 -7.68
C ALA A 197 -2.99 -1.29 -8.94
N SER A 198 -1.80 -1.89 -8.99
CA SER A 198 -0.90 -1.76 -10.15
C SER A 198 -1.52 -2.37 -11.41
N LEU A 199 -2.11 -3.56 -11.30
CA LEU A 199 -2.80 -4.20 -12.41
C LEU A 199 -4.02 -3.40 -12.89
N ARG A 200 -4.81 -2.80 -11.97
CA ARG A 200 -5.96 -1.97 -12.36
C ARG A 200 -5.54 -0.71 -13.10
N VAL A 201 -4.48 -0.05 -12.64
CA VAL A 201 -3.91 1.12 -13.33
C VAL A 201 -3.41 0.70 -14.72
N ALA A 202 -2.70 -0.42 -14.84
CA ALA A 202 -2.24 -0.94 -16.12
C ALA A 202 -3.40 -1.23 -17.10
N ARG A 203 -4.47 -1.90 -16.64
CA ARG A 203 -5.67 -2.13 -17.46
C ARG A 203 -6.36 -0.83 -17.87
N ALA A 204 -6.51 0.09 -16.93
CA ALA A 204 -7.17 1.36 -17.18
C ALA A 204 -6.35 2.27 -18.13
N ALA A 205 -5.03 2.08 -18.18
CA ALA A 205 -4.14 2.68 -19.17
C ALA A 205 -4.21 1.99 -20.55
N GLY A 206 -5.09 1.00 -20.73
CA GLY A 206 -5.30 0.31 -22.02
C GLY A 206 -4.28 -0.80 -22.32
N LEU A 207 -3.52 -1.27 -21.32
CA LEU A 207 -2.48 -2.27 -21.54
C LEU A 207 -3.05 -3.69 -21.53
N ASP A 208 -2.69 -4.47 -22.56
CA ASP A 208 -3.03 -5.90 -22.69
C ASP A 208 -1.91 -6.85 -22.24
N GLU A 209 -0.72 -6.31 -21.95
CA GLU A 209 0.42 -7.05 -21.43
C GLU A 209 1.03 -6.37 -20.20
N VAL A 210 1.53 -7.19 -19.27
CA VAL A 210 2.18 -6.73 -18.02
C VAL A 210 3.45 -7.50 -17.72
N VAL A 211 4.35 -6.85 -17.01
CA VAL A 211 5.53 -7.44 -16.38
C VAL A 211 5.18 -7.81 -14.95
N LEU A 212 5.44 -9.06 -14.57
CA LEU A 212 5.44 -9.49 -13.18
C LEU A 212 6.88 -9.66 -12.70
N ALA A 213 7.34 -8.72 -11.87
CA ALA A 213 8.71 -8.68 -11.39
C ALA A 213 8.83 -9.17 -9.94
N THR A 214 9.82 -10.04 -9.68
CA THR A 214 10.10 -10.51 -8.32
C THR A 214 10.75 -9.47 -7.40
N GLY A 215 11.14 -8.31 -7.95
CA GLY A 215 11.78 -7.21 -7.24
C GLY A 215 12.40 -6.18 -8.19
N ARG A 216 12.92 -5.09 -7.62
CA ARG A 216 13.47 -3.92 -8.35
C ARG A 216 14.54 -4.27 -9.38
N THR A 217 15.46 -5.19 -9.06
CA THR A 217 16.51 -5.61 -9.99
C THR A 217 15.95 -6.32 -11.22
N SER A 218 14.97 -7.20 -11.04
CA SER A 218 14.30 -7.92 -12.14
C SER A 218 13.45 -6.98 -12.99
N GLU A 219 12.80 -6.00 -12.37
CA GLU A 219 12.06 -4.92 -13.03
C GLU A 219 12.98 -4.09 -13.93
N ALA A 220 14.08 -3.56 -13.39
CA ALA A 220 15.05 -2.76 -14.14
C ALA A 220 15.72 -3.54 -15.30
N ALA A 221 15.93 -4.85 -15.12
CA ALA A 221 16.49 -5.70 -16.16
C ALA A 221 15.55 -5.84 -17.36
N VAL A 222 14.25 -6.02 -17.13
CA VAL A 222 13.28 -6.21 -18.22
C VAL A 222 12.87 -4.90 -18.88
N GLN A 223 12.83 -3.79 -18.12
CA GLN A 223 12.51 -2.48 -18.67
C GLN A 223 13.48 -2.08 -19.79
N ARG A 224 14.78 -2.36 -19.61
CA ARG A 224 15.81 -2.12 -20.64
C ARG A 224 15.65 -2.97 -21.91
N ARG A 225 14.86 -4.04 -21.87
CA ARG A 225 14.69 -4.98 -22.99
C ARG A 225 13.37 -4.79 -23.74
N LEU A 226 12.27 -4.56 -23.01
CA LEU A 226 10.93 -4.55 -23.61
C LEU A 226 10.40 -3.15 -23.91
N GLY A 227 10.96 -2.09 -23.31
CA GLY A 227 10.49 -0.72 -23.56
C GLY A 227 9.02 -0.47 -23.20
N LEU A 228 8.43 -1.32 -22.35
CA LEU A 228 7.04 -1.19 -21.90
C LEU A 228 6.89 0.05 -21.00
N PRO A 229 5.70 0.68 -21.01
CA PRO A 229 5.41 1.82 -20.13
C PRO A 229 5.49 1.43 -18.66
N GLU A 230 5.74 2.40 -17.78
CA GLU A 230 5.96 2.13 -16.35
C GLU A 230 4.75 1.45 -15.68
N GLU A 231 3.55 1.75 -16.16
CA GLU A 231 2.29 1.15 -15.73
C GLU A 231 2.25 -0.36 -15.96
N ALA A 232 2.97 -0.87 -16.97
CA ALA A 232 3.06 -2.30 -17.21
C ALA A 232 3.88 -3.03 -16.13
N LEU A 233 4.66 -2.32 -15.32
CA LEU A 233 5.60 -2.87 -14.35
C LEU A 233 4.92 -3.14 -12.99
N VAL A 234 4.55 -4.39 -12.76
CA VAL A 234 3.93 -4.85 -11.52
C VAL A 234 4.94 -5.62 -10.67
N MET A 235 5.24 -5.08 -9.48
CA MET A 235 6.11 -5.74 -8.51
C MET A 235 5.33 -6.79 -7.71
N MET A 236 5.37 -8.04 -8.16
CA MET A 236 4.72 -9.16 -7.45
C MET A 236 5.50 -9.60 -6.21
N GLY A 237 6.79 -9.30 -6.13
CA GLY A 237 7.66 -9.77 -5.05
C GLY A 237 7.76 -11.30 -5.07
N ASP A 238 7.24 -11.95 -4.03
CA ASP A 238 7.22 -13.41 -3.93
C ASP A 238 5.83 -14.04 -4.18
N TYR A 239 4.79 -13.23 -4.41
CA TYR A 239 3.40 -13.68 -4.50
C TYR A 239 3.00 -14.14 -5.91
N LEU A 240 3.71 -15.15 -6.43
CA LEU A 240 3.56 -15.63 -7.82
C LEU A 240 2.14 -16.05 -8.16
N HIS A 241 1.58 -17.03 -7.44
CA HIS A 241 0.25 -17.56 -7.75
C HIS A 241 -0.82 -16.48 -7.67
N TYR A 242 -0.76 -15.63 -6.63
CA TYR A 242 -1.69 -14.52 -6.49
C TYR A 242 -1.59 -13.54 -7.66
N ALA A 243 -0.37 -13.13 -8.04
CA ALA A 243 -0.16 -12.19 -9.13
C ALA A 243 -0.64 -12.75 -10.48
N LEU A 244 -0.36 -14.02 -10.77
CA LEU A 244 -0.86 -14.69 -11.98
C LEU A 244 -2.39 -14.74 -12.01
N THR A 245 -3.03 -15.17 -10.91
CA THR A 245 -4.48 -15.23 -10.80
C THR A 245 -5.13 -13.84 -10.86
N ALA A 246 -4.52 -12.82 -10.25
CA ALA A 246 -4.97 -11.43 -10.37
C ALA A 246 -4.87 -10.92 -11.80
N THR A 247 -3.76 -11.19 -12.48
CA THR A 247 -3.52 -10.82 -13.87
C THR A 247 -4.56 -11.46 -14.80
N ALA A 248 -4.85 -12.75 -14.61
CA ALA A 248 -5.89 -13.47 -15.35
C ALA A 248 -7.29 -12.88 -15.09
N ARG A 249 -7.66 -12.61 -13.83
CA ARG A 249 -8.95 -11.99 -13.46
C ARG A 249 -9.16 -10.63 -14.12
N GLN A 250 -8.08 -9.88 -14.37
CA GLN A 250 -8.13 -8.57 -15.03
C GLN A 250 -8.05 -8.63 -16.56
N GLY A 251 -7.98 -9.83 -17.15
CA GLY A 251 -8.10 -10.03 -18.60
C GLY A 251 -6.85 -9.68 -19.42
N PHE A 252 -5.66 -9.65 -18.80
CA PHE A 252 -4.41 -9.49 -19.54
C PHE A 252 -4.15 -10.69 -20.45
N ARG A 253 -3.64 -10.42 -21.65
CA ARG A 253 -3.37 -11.44 -22.69
C ARG A 253 -1.96 -11.99 -22.66
N ARG A 254 -1.01 -11.23 -22.11
CA ARG A 254 0.40 -11.61 -22.06
C ARG A 254 1.04 -11.20 -20.74
N ILE A 255 1.87 -12.11 -20.21
CA ILE A 255 2.63 -11.91 -18.99
C ILE A 255 4.11 -12.04 -19.31
N HIS A 256 4.89 -11.04 -18.92
CA HIS A 256 6.35 -11.08 -18.93
C HIS A 256 6.84 -11.35 -17.51
N LEU A 257 7.13 -12.60 -17.20
CA LEU A 257 7.65 -12.98 -15.89
C LEU A 257 9.15 -12.69 -15.82
N THR A 258 9.56 -11.82 -14.89
CA THR A 258 10.98 -11.50 -14.66
C THR A 258 11.37 -11.75 -13.22
N GLY A 259 12.48 -12.43 -13.01
CA GLY A 259 12.89 -12.85 -11.68
C GLY A 259 14.35 -13.21 -11.56
N MET A 260 14.82 -13.26 -10.31
CA MET A 260 16.09 -13.89 -9.99
C MET A 260 16.00 -15.40 -10.28
N TRP A 261 17.10 -16.01 -10.72
CA TRP A 261 17.16 -17.42 -11.13
C TRP A 261 16.38 -18.37 -10.21
N ALA A 262 16.69 -18.37 -8.90
CA ALA A 262 16.04 -19.28 -7.96
C ALA A 262 14.51 -19.08 -7.87
N LYS A 263 14.01 -17.85 -8.05
CA LYS A 263 12.57 -17.57 -8.05
C LYS A 263 11.91 -18.04 -9.35
N LEU A 264 12.60 -17.96 -10.49
CA LEU A 264 12.12 -18.49 -11.76
C LEU A 264 12.07 -20.02 -11.76
N VAL A 265 13.08 -20.69 -11.19
CA VAL A 265 13.05 -22.15 -11.02
C VAL A 265 11.88 -22.56 -10.12
N LYS A 266 11.66 -21.86 -9.00
CA LYS A 266 10.47 -22.09 -8.16
C LYS A 266 9.15 -21.87 -8.90
N ALA A 267 9.08 -20.87 -9.78
CA ALA A 267 7.91 -20.64 -10.61
C ALA A 267 7.65 -21.80 -11.58
N ALA A 268 8.71 -22.32 -12.22
CA ALA A 268 8.62 -23.48 -13.11
C ALA A 268 8.21 -24.76 -12.35
N LEU A 269 8.62 -24.90 -11.08
CA LEU A 269 8.16 -25.94 -10.16
C LEU A 269 6.75 -25.70 -9.59
N ALA A 270 6.00 -24.72 -10.12
CA ALA A 270 4.65 -24.35 -9.68
C ALA A 270 4.54 -23.99 -8.18
N VAL A 271 5.63 -23.52 -7.55
CA VAL A 271 5.61 -23.08 -6.15
C VAL A 271 4.83 -21.76 -6.07
N PRO A 272 3.72 -21.68 -5.31
CA PRO A 272 2.81 -20.54 -5.36
C PRO A 272 3.41 -19.26 -4.75
N GLN A 273 4.38 -19.41 -3.85
CA GLN A 273 5.03 -18.33 -3.14
C GLN A 273 6.55 -18.55 -3.08
N THR A 274 7.34 -17.67 -3.70
CA THR A 274 8.77 -17.93 -3.93
C THR A 274 9.69 -17.65 -2.74
N HIS A 275 9.18 -17.08 -1.65
CA HIS A 275 9.95 -16.78 -0.45
C HIS A 275 10.48 -18.06 0.20
N VAL A 276 11.72 -18.04 0.70
CA VAL A 276 12.39 -19.24 1.25
C VAL A 276 11.64 -19.91 2.39
N ARG A 277 10.90 -19.14 3.20
CA ARG A 277 10.05 -19.66 4.28
C ARG A 277 8.92 -20.57 3.81
N ASN A 278 8.52 -20.49 2.54
CA ASN A 278 7.43 -21.29 1.95
C ASN A 278 7.96 -22.46 1.11
N GLY A 279 9.22 -22.85 1.33
CA GLY A 279 9.90 -23.92 0.61
C GLY A 279 11.26 -23.45 0.14
N ALA A 280 12.33 -24.05 0.67
CA ALA A 280 13.66 -23.90 0.11
C ALA A 280 13.68 -24.55 -1.28
N LEU A 281 14.48 -24.00 -2.20
CA LEU A 281 14.68 -24.65 -3.48
C LEU A 281 15.75 -25.74 -3.29
N GLU A 282 15.33 -27.00 -3.33
CA GLU A 282 16.27 -28.11 -3.29
C GLU A 282 16.95 -28.25 -4.64
N THR A 283 18.28 -28.37 -4.65
CA THR A 283 19.08 -28.44 -5.88
C THR A 283 18.74 -29.64 -6.73
N ARG A 284 18.32 -30.75 -6.10
CA ARG A 284 17.80 -31.93 -6.81
C ARG A 284 16.52 -31.63 -7.58
N GLN A 285 15.55 -30.94 -6.97
CA GLN A 285 14.30 -30.56 -7.66
C GLN A 285 14.57 -29.66 -8.87
N ALA A 286 15.54 -28.75 -8.75
CA ALA A 286 15.97 -27.91 -9.86
C ALA A 286 16.64 -28.74 -10.97
N ALA A 287 17.47 -29.73 -10.62
CA ALA A 287 18.11 -30.62 -11.61
C ALA A 287 17.08 -31.52 -12.32
N ASP A 288 16.14 -32.10 -11.58
CA ASP A 288 15.07 -32.94 -12.13
C ASP A 288 14.20 -32.14 -13.12
N LEU A 289 13.82 -30.90 -12.76
CA LEU A 289 13.14 -29.99 -13.69
C LEU A 289 13.95 -29.76 -14.98
N LEU A 290 15.26 -29.60 -14.88
CA LEU A 290 16.10 -29.37 -16.07
C LEU A 290 16.16 -30.61 -16.96
N VAL A 291 16.15 -31.82 -16.39
CA VAL A 291 16.02 -33.08 -17.14
C VAL A 291 14.70 -33.11 -17.89
N ASP A 292 13.60 -32.77 -17.23
CA ASP A 292 12.27 -32.73 -17.85
C ASP A 292 12.20 -31.71 -19.00
N LEU A 293 13.03 -30.67 -18.97
CA LEU A 293 13.19 -29.67 -20.04
C LEU A 293 14.21 -30.07 -21.12
N GLY A 294 14.84 -31.25 -21.01
CA GLY A 294 15.72 -31.82 -22.03
C GLY A 294 17.22 -31.74 -21.74
N LEU A 295 17.63 -31.45 -20.50
CA LEU A 295 19.04 -31.56 -20.10
C LEU A 295 19.48 -33.03 -20.05
N ASP A 296 20.67 -33.33 -20.57
CA ASP A 296 21.21 -34.68 -20.61
C ASP A 296 21.53 -35.22 -19.21
N GLY A 297 21.32 -36.54 -19.03
CA GLY A 297 21.45 -37.22 -17.74
C GLY A 297 22.81 -37.00 -17.03
N PRO A 298 23.96 -37.07 -17.72
CA PRO A 298 25.26 -36.79 -17.11
C PRO A 298 25.40 -35.35 -16.59
N ALA A 299 24.98 -34.36 -17.36
CA ALA A 299 25.02 -32.96 -16.93
C ALA A 299 24.06 -32.72 -15.75
N ALA A 300 22.86 -33.27 -15.80
CA ALA A 300 21.90 -33.18 -14.70
C ALA A 300 22.43 -33.82 -13.40
N ALA A 301 23.07 -34.99 -13.48
CA ALA A 301 23.68 -35.64 -12.32
C ALA A 301 24.82 -34.81 -11.71
N ALA A 302 25.57 -34.07 -12.53
CA ALA A 302 26.58 -33.13 -12.05
C ALA A 302 25.96 -31.90 -11.37
N LEU A 303 24.85 -31.37 -11.91
CA LEU A 303 24.11 -30.23 -11.33
C LEU A 303 23.37 -30.60 -10.04
N ALA A 304 22.87 -31.83 -9.91
CA ALA A 304 22.20 -32.32 -8.70
C ALA A 304 23.14 -32.34 -7.47
N ARG A 305 24.46 -32.28 -7.68
CA ARG A 305 25.49 -32.17 -6.63
C ARG A 305 25.85 -30.72 -6.28
N ALA A 306 25.21 -29.74 -6.91
CA ALA A 306 25.39 -28.34 -6.54
C ALA A 306 24.88 -28.10 -5.12
N ASN A 307 25.56 -27.22 -4.40
CA ASN A 307 25.21 -26.80 -3.05
C ASN A 307 24.11 -25.74 -3.05
N THR A 308 23.99 -24.97 -4.14
CA THR A 308 23.02 -23.88 -4.23
C THR A 308 22.38 -23.79 -5.61
N ALA A 309 21.19 -23.18 -5.66
CA ALA A 309 20.54 -22.80 -6.91
C ALA A 309 21.43 -21.91 -7.79
N ARG A 310 22.23 -21.03 -7.18
CA ARG A 310 23.14 -20.13 -7.89
C ARG A 310 24.26 -20.90 -8.58
N GLU A 311 24.82 -21.90 -7.90
CA GLU A 311 25.84 -22.77 -8.48
C GLU A 311 25.30 -23.55 -9.68
N ILE A 312 24.03 -24.01 -9.63
CA ILE A 312 23.38 -24.62 -10.81
C ILE A 312 23.38 -23.62 -11.98
N TYR A 313 22.97 -22.37 -11.75
CA TYR A 313 22.97 -21.35 -12.80
C TYR A 313 24.36 -21.05 -13.35
N GLU A 314 25.37 -20.95 -12.49
CA GLU A 314 26.76 -20.69 -12.90
C GLU A 314 27.33 -21.84 -13.74
N ARG A 315 26.97 -23.09 -13.45
CA ARG A 315 27.41 -24.27 -14.20
C ARG A 315 26.66 -24.48 -15.53
N LEU A 316 25.49 -23.85 -15.70
CA LEU A 316 24.70 -23.89 -16.95
C LEU A 316 25.13 -22.83 -17.97
N ARG A 317 25.86 -21.80 -17.55
CA ARG A 317 26.36 -20.73 -18.44
C ARG A 317 27.63 -21.13 -19.15
#